data_AF-A0A0F9ANQ4-F1
#
_entry.id   AF-A0A0F9ANQ4-F1
#
_cell.length_a   1.000
_cell.length_b   1.000
_cell.length_c   1.000
_cell.angle_alpha   90.00
_cell.angle_beta   90.00
_cell.angle_gamma   90.00
#
_symmetry.space_group_name_H-M   'P 1'
#
loop_
_entity.id
_entity.type
_entity.pdbx_description
1 polymer ?
#
loop_
_entity_poly.entity_id
_entity_poly.type
_entity_poly.pdbx_seq_one_letter_code
_entity_poly.pdbx_strand_id
1 'polypeptide(L)'
;MPINTKDTTVAEAMTKAQRKAKLAQVLDRGMVSDRLVVKDADPRKHYEWCRDTEIDIDRWRSLGFEVEQEKGEGLHGKGDDRRVVGDAVLMSCSKQNFEILEELKAERKERKRRMNAKKEYLMRARKFNPDIPVLDPLNVEGSEE
;
A
#
# COMPACT_ATOMS: atom_id res chain seq x y z
N MET A 1 17.25 51.89 -16.59
CA MET A 1 16.46 51.25 -15.50
C MET A 1 17.29 50.09 -14.96
N PRO A 2 17.66 50.06 -13.67
CA PRO A 2 18.45 48.95 -13.14
C PRO A 2 17.55 47.77 -12.75
N ILE A 3 17.99 46.56 -13.12
CA ILE A 3 17.38 45.28 -12.79
C ILE A 3 17.60 45.03 -11.29
N ASN A 4 16.51 44.93 -10.53
CA ASN A 4 16.52 44.71 -9.09
C ASN A 4 16.78 43.22 -8.81
N THR A 5 18.04 42.86 -8.60
CA THR A 5 18.47 41.51 -8.17
C THR A 5 18.14 41.28 -6.70
N LYS A 6 16.89 40.89 -6.41
CA LYS A 6 16.43 40.50 -5.06
C LYS A 6 15.93 39.05 -4.96
N ASP A 7 16.37 38.17 -5.86
CA ASP A 7 16.02 36.74 -5.82
C ASP A 7 17.18 35.85 -5.33
N THR A 8 18.01 36.35 -4.42
CA THR A 8 19.07 35.54 -3.81
C THR A 8 19.04 35.70 -2.30
N THR A 9 18.06 35.11 -1.60
CA THR A 9 18.16 34.79 -0.15
C THR A 9 17.03 33.90 0.39
N VAL A 10 16.43 33.01 -0.42
CA VAL A 10 15.72 31.83 0.15
C VAL A 10 16.73 30.74 0.60
N ALA A 11 18.00 31.11 0.74
CA ALA A 11 19.04 30.34 1.42
C ALA A 11 19.10 30.81 2.88
N GLU A 12 18.00 30.65 3.63
CA GLU A 12 18.09 30.67 5.08
C GLU A 12 19.10 29.60 5.49
N ALA A 13 20.23 30.06 6.02
CA ALA A 13 21.31 29.20 6.44
C ALA A 13 20.83 28.35 7.61
N MET A 14 20.25 27.17 7.31
CA MET A 14 19.89 26.18 8.32
C MET A 14 21.08 26.04 9.27
N THR A 15 20.82 26.26 10.56
CA THR A 15 21.86 26.17 11.58
C THR A 15 22.47 24.77 11.56
N LYS A 16 23.72 24.63 12.01
CA LYS A 16 24.43 23.33 12.04
C LYS A 16 23.59 22.24 12.73
N ALA A 17 22.84 22.61 13.77
CA ALA A 17 21.93 21.71 14.48
C ALA A 17 20.75 21.23 13.62
N GLN A 18 20.10 22.13 12.87
CA GLN A 18 19.00 21.78 11.96
C GLN A 18 19.49 20.91 10.79
N ARG A 19 20.68 21.21 10.24
CA ARG A 19 21.31 20.35 9.21
C ARG A 19 21.64 18.97 9.77
N LYS A 20 22.19 18.89 10.98
CA LYS A 20 22.48 17.62 11.65
C LYS A 20 21.22 16.81 11.93
N ALA A 21 20.14 17.45 12.38
CA ALA A 21 18.84 16.80 12.60
C ALA A 21 18.23 16.27 11.29
N LYS A 22 18.30 17.06 10.21
CA LYS A 22 17.83 16.64 8.88
C LYS A 22 18.63 15.47 8.32
N LEU A 23 19.96 15.49 8.47
CA LEU A 23 20.84 14.39 8.05
C LEU A 23 20.63 13.15 8.91
N ALA A 24 20.43 13.29 10.22
CA ALA A 24 20.08 12.19 11.10
C ALA A 24 18.76 11.54 10.68
N GLN A 25 17.71 12.32 10.41
CA GLN A 25 16.43 11.79 9.89
C GLN A 25 16.59 11.04 8.56
N VAL A 26 17.47 11.50 7.66
CA VAL A 26 17.72 10.82 6.39
C VAL A 26 18.48 9.51 6.60
N LEU A 27 19.49 9.49 7.48
CA LEU A 27 20.23 8.29 7.84
C LEU A 27 19.35 7.26 8.56
N ASP A 28 18.52 7.72 9.50
CA ASP A 28 17.56 6.87 10.22
C ASP A 28 16.54 6.24 9.25
N ARG A 29 16.09 6.97 8.22
CA ARG A 29 15.21 6.42 7.17
C ARG A 29 15.87 5.33 6.33
N GLY A 30 17.17 5.47 6.04
CA GLY A 30 17.95 4.41 5.39
C GLY A 30 17.99 3.15 6.25
N MET A 31 18.27 3.31 7.54
CA MET A 31 18.28 2.21 8.50
C MET A 31 16.91 1.55 8.72
N VAL A 32 15.81 2.32 8.66
CA VAL A 32 14.45 1.76 8.72
C VAL A 32 14.19 0.89 7.50
N SER A 33 14.60 1.32 6.31
CA SER A 33 14.39 0.57 5.07
C SER A 33 15.14 -0.77 5.08
N ASP A 34 16.37 -0.78 5.60
CA ASP A 34 17.16 -2.00 5.79
C ASP A 34 16.52 -2.95 6.83
N ARG A 35 15.95 -2.40 7.92
CA ARG A 35 15.28 -3.19 8.97
C ARG A 35 13.94 -3.78 8.54
N LEU A 36 13.29 -3.20 7.53
CA LEU A 36 12.06 -3.74 6.94
C LEU A 36 12.33 -4.94 6.03
N VAL A 37 13.60 -5.29 5.75
CA VAL A 37 13.94 -6.50 5.00
C VAL A 37 13.93 -7.70 5.95
N VAL A 38 13.10 -8.70 5.64
CA VAL A 38 13.12 -9.99 6.34
C VAL A 38 14.26 -10.84 5.78
N LYS A 39 15.37 -10.91 6.52
CA LYS A 39 16.50 -11.79 6.18
C LYS A 39 16.15 -13.25 6.48
N ASP A 40 16.65 -14.17 5.67
CA ASP A 40 16.45 -15.62 5.79
C ASP A 40 14.97 -16.02 5.94
N ALA A 41 14.13 -15.46 5.07
CA ALA A 41 12.71 -15.72 5.01
C ALA A 41 12.42 -17.20 4.68
N ASP A 42 11.52 -17.82 5.45
CA ASP A 42 11.03 -19.16 5.16
C ASP A 42 10.27 -19.16 3.81
N PRO A 43 10.66 -19.98 2.82
CA PRO A 43 10.01 -20.04 1.52
C PRO A 43 8.54 -20.49 1.56
N ARG A 44 8.07 -21.07 2.68
CA ARG A 44 6.67 -21.49 2.88
C ARG A 44 5.80 -20.39 3.49
N LYS A 45 6.40 -19.31 3.98
CA LYS A 45 5.71 -18.19 4.57
C LYS A 45 5.81 -16.95 3.68
N HIS A 46 4.82 -16.08 3.81
CA HIS A 46 4.86 -14.74 3.28
C HIS A 46 4.90 -13.75 4.45
N TYR A 47 5.68 -12.68 4.31
CA TYR A 47 5.91 -11.70 5.37
C TYR A 47 5.56 -10.30 4.87
N GLU A 48 4.79 -9.56 5.66
CA GLU A 48 4.49 -8.15 5.36
C GLU A 48 4.48 -7.32 6.64
N TRP A 49 4.83 -6.05 6.49
CA TRP A 49 4.77 -5.08 7.57
C TRP A 49 3.39 -4.41 7.58
N CYS A 50 2.68 -4.52 8.69
CA CYS A 50 1.44 -3.80 8.94
C CYS A 50 1.67 -2.66 9.94
N ARG A 51 0.74 -1.72 10.04
CA ARG A 51 0.81 -0.68 11.09
C ARG A 51 0.55 -1.31 12.46
N ASP A 52 1.26 -0.83 13.48
CA ASP A 52 1.12 -1.20 14.89
C ASP A 52 -0.11 -0.51 15.51
N THR A 53 -1.28 -0.86 14.98
CA THR A 53 -2.57 -0.48 15.58
C THR A 53 -3.41 -1.73 15.72
N GLU A 54 -4.18 -1.84 16.80
CA GLU A 54 -5.03 -3.02 17.05
C GLU A 54 -5.98 -3.30 15.89
N ILE A 55 -6.57 -2.23 15.31
CA ILE A 55 -7.48 -2.33 14.18
C ILE A 55 -6.80 -2.93 12.95
N ASP A 56 -5.59 -2.49 12.62
CA ASP A 56 -4.86 -3.05 11.48
C ASP A 56 -4.42 -4.49 11.80
N ILE A 57 -3.87 -4.76 12.99
CA ILE A 57 -3.45 -6.12 13.37
C ILE A 57 -4.63 -7.11 13.29
N ASP A 58 -5.80 -6.76 13.81
CA ASP A 58 -6.99 -7.63 13.79
C ASP A 58 -7.54 -7.82 12.37
N ARG A 59 -7.45 -6.79 11.53
CA ARG A 59 -7.78 -6.92 10.10
C ARG A 59 -6.87 -7.92 9.41
N TRP A 60 -5.57 -7.89 9.70
CA TRP A 60 -4.60 -8.82 9.12
C TRP A 60 -4.78 -10.24 9.64
N ARG A 61 -5.09 -10.40 10.93
CA ARG A 61 -5.50 -11.68 11.52
C ARG A 61 -6.73 -12.28 10.83
N SER A 62 -7.70 -11.45 10.50
CA SER A 62 -8.90 -11.88 9.76
C SER A 62 -8.57 -12.36 8.33
N LEU A 63 -7.42 -11.98 7.78
CA LEU A 63 -6.91 -12.47 6.49
C LEU A 63 -6.00 -13.70 6.64
N GLY A 64 -5.83 -14.24 7.85
CA GLY A 64 -5.00 -15.40 8.13
C GLY A 64 -3.51 -15.07 8.35
N PHE A 65 -3.18 -13.82 8.70
CA PHE A 65 -1.84 -13.45 9.14
C PHE A 65 -1.70 -13.51 10.66
N GLU A 66 -0.49 -13.83 11.12
CA GLU A 66 -0.13 -13.89 12.52
C GLU A 66 1.03 -12.94 12.79
N VAL A 67 1.18 -12.51 14.04
CA VAL A 67 2.32 -11.67 14.44
C VAL A 67 3.57 -12.53 14.41
N GLU A 68 4.57 -12.12 13.64
CA GLU A 68 5.82 -12.86 13.51
C GLU A 68 6.72 -12.61 14.72
N GLN A 69 7.18 -13.69 15.37
CA GLN A 69 7.98 -13.64 16.59
C GLN A 69 9.44 -14.05 16.34
N GLU A 70 9.67 -14.91 15.34
CA GLU A 70 10.96 -15.56 15.13
C GLU A 70 11.85 -14.82 14.14
N LYS A 71 11.25 -14.14 13.16
CA LYS A 71 11.96 -13.52 12.02
C LYS A 71 11.83 -11.99 12.03
N GLY A 72 12.80 -11.31 11.39
CA GLY A 72 12.81 -9.85 11.21
C GLY A 72 13.71 -9.09 12.19
N GLU A 73 14.33 -8.00 11.72
CA GLU A 73 15.18 -7.11 12.52
C GLU A 73 14.34 -5.99 13.17
N GLY A 74 13.43 -6.39 14.07
CA GLY A 74 12.66 -5.46 14.90
C GLY A 74 13.39 -5.10 16.20
N LEU A 75 13.20 -3.86 16.67
CA LEU A 75 13.47 -3.54 18.06
C LEU A 75 12.41 -4.24 18.91
N HIS A 76 12.82 -4.91 20.00
CA HIS A 76 11.85 -5.42 20.97
C HIS A 76 11.11 -4.23 21.59
N GLY A 77 9.84 -4.05 21.24
CA GLY A 77 8.96 -3.08 21.88
C GLY A 77 8.41 -3.63 23.19
N LYS A 78 8.34 -2.77 24.23
CA LYS A 78 7.57 -2.89 25.50
C LYS A 78 7.45 -4.27 26.21
N GLY A 79 8.27 -5.25 25.88
CA GLY A 79 8.20 -6.60 26.46
C GLY A 79 7.08 -7.49 25.90
N ASP A 80 6.58 -7.20 24.69
CA ASP A 80 5.40 -7.89 24.12
C ASP A 80 5.78 -8.88 22.99
N ASP A 81 7.05 -9.28 22.91
CA ASP A 81 7.68 -10.15 21.89
C ASP A 81 7.50 -9.76 20.40
N ARG A 82 6.79 -8.67 20.12
CA ARG A 82 6.59 -8.17 18.75
C ARG A 82 7.88 -7.57 18.19
N ARG A 83 8.15 -7.89 16.92
CA ARG A 83 9.18 -7.22 16.13
C ARG A 83 8.61 -5.92 15.55
N VAL A 84 8.99 -4.80 16.16
CA VAL A 84 8.49 -3.47 15.77
C VAL A 84 9.62 -2.65 15.16
N VAL A 85 9.33 -2.00 14.02
CA VAL A 85 10.20 -0.99 13.42
C VAL A 85 9.39 0.30 13.28
N GLY A 86 9.63 1.26 14.17
CA GLY A 86 8.83 2.49 14.20
C GLY A 86 7.38 2.21 14.62
N ASP A 87 6.45 2.41 13.69
CA ASP A 87 5.01 2.15 13.83
C ASP A 87 4.56 0.91 13.02
N ALA A 88 5.49 0.04 12.64
CA ALA A 88 5.21 -1.15 11.86
C ALA A 88 5.49 -2.44 12.64
N VAL A 89 4.58 -3.41 12.55
CA VAL A 89 4.69 -4.77 13.10
C VAL A 89 4.83 -5.75 11.94
N LEU A 90 5.75 -6.71 12.10
CA LEU A 90 5.90 -7.79 11.13
C LEU A 90 4.81 -8.84 11.33
N MET A 91 4.11 -9.15 10.25
CA MET A 91 3.09 -10.20 10.20
C MET A 91 3.50 -11.26 9.18
N SER A 92 3.14 -12.51 9.40
CA SER A 92 3.37 -13.61 8.47
C SER A 92 2.14 -14.47 8.25
N CYS A 93 2.04 -15.10 7.08
CA CYS A 93 1.03 -16.13 6.79
C CYS A 93 1.64 -17.23 5.92
N SER A 94 0.88 -18.30 5.64
CA SER A 94 1.33 -19.30 4.68
C SER A 94 1.38 -18.71 3.27
N LYS A 95 2.37 -19.13 2.48
CA LYS A 95 2.52 -18.68 1.08
C LYS A 95 1.28 -19.00 0.24
N GLN A 96 0.68 -20.17 0.46
CA GLN A 96 -0.56 -20.56 -0.22
C GLN A 96 -1.72 -19.60 0.10
N ASN A 97 -1.88 -19.17 1.36
CA ASN A 97 -2.91 -18.21 1.74
C ASN A 97 -2.67 -16.85 1.07
N PHE A 98 -1.41 -16.41 1.00
CA PHE A 98 -1.06 -15.18 0.30
C PHE A 98 -1.36 -15.23 -1.20
N GLU A 99 -1.05 -16.35 -1.86
CA GLU A 99 -1.35 -16.55 -3.29
C GLU A 99 -2.86 -16.45 -3.56
N ILE A 100 -3.69 -17.10 -2.74
CA ILE A 100 -5.16 -16.98 -2.82
C ILE A 100 -5.62 -15.52 -2.64
N LEU A 101 -5.03 -14.79 -1.69
CA LEU A 101 -5.37 -13.38 -1.47
C LEU A 101 -5.02 -12.50 -2.67
N GLU A 102 -3.88 -12.74 -3.33
CA GLU A 102 -3.49 -12.01 -4.53
C GLU A 102 -4.41 -12.32 -5.72
N GLU A 103 -4.82 -13.58 -5.90
CA GLU A 103 -5.81 -13.97 -6.91
C GLU A 103 -7.14 -13.24 -6.69
N LEU A 104 -7.66 -13.24 -5.46
CA LEU A 104 -8.90 -12.53 -5.13
C LEU A 104 -8.80 -11.01 -5.37
N LYS A 105 -7.65 -10.40 -5.06
CA LYS A 105 -7.42 -8.98 -5.34
C LYS A 105 -7.40 -8.72 -6.85
N ALA A 106 -6.76 -9.58 -7.63
CA ALA A 106 -6.70 -9.47 -9.08
C ALA A 106 -8.09 -9.60 -9.72
N GLU A 107 -8.88 -10.60 -9.32
CA GLU A 107 -10.26 -10.77 -9.77
C GLU A 107 -11.13 -9.55 -9.44
N ARG A 108 -11.02 -9.02 -8.22
CA ARG A 108 -11.77 -7.84 -7.81
C ARG A 108 -11.39 -6.61 -8.64
N LYS A 109 -10.10 -6.46 -8.97
CA LYS A 109 -9.62 -5.38 -9.83
C LYS A 109 -10.16 -5.51 -11.25
N GLU A 110 -10.15 -6.72 -11.80
CA GLU A 110 -10.70 -7.00 -13.13
C GLU A 110 -12.20 -6.75 -13.20
N ARG A 111 -12.97 -7.22 -12.20
CA ARG A 111 -14.40 -6.94 -12.09
C ARG A 111 -14.70 -5.45 -12.04
N LYS A 112 -13.94 -4.68 -11.25
CA LYS A 112 -14.06 -3.22 -11.19
C LYS A 112 -13.75 -2.56 -12.53
N ARG A 113 -12.72 -3.03 -13.26
CA ARG A 113 -12.39 -2.53 -14.59
C ARG A 113 -13.53 -2.73 -15.58
N ARG A 114 -14.12 -3.93 -15.63
CA ARG A 114 -15.27 -4.24 -16.50
C ARG A 114 -16.48 -3.36 -16.17
N MET A 115 -16.81 -3.20 -14.88
CA MET A 115 -17.89 -2.33 -14.43
C MET A 115 -17.68 -0.86 -14.82
N ASN A 116 -16.45 -0.36 -14.70
CA ASN A 116 -16.12 1.00 -15.10
C ASN A 116 -16.21 1.19 -16.61
N ALA A 117 -15.71 0.24 -17.40
CA ALA A 117 -15.82 0.26 -18.86
C ALA A 117 -17.30 0.25 -19.30
N LYS A 118 -18.13 -0.59 -18.67
CA LYS A 118 -19.59 -0.61 -18.88
C LYS A 118 -20.24 0.74 -18.57
N LYS A 119 -19.92 1.33 -17.42
CA LYS A 119 -20.43 2.65 -17.02
C LYS A 119 -20.03 3.74 -18.00
N GLU A 120 -18.78 3.72 -18.46
CA GLU A 120 -18.26 4.68 -19.44
C GLU A 120 -18.95 4.53 -20.80
N TYR A 121 -19.13 3.29 -21.28
CA TYR A 121 -19.89 3.01 -22.49
C TYR A 121 -21.33 3.55 -22.40
N LEU A 122 -22.06 3.21 -21.33
CA LEU A 122 -23.43 3.68 -21.12
C LEU A 122 -23.51 5.21 -21.05
N MET A 123 -22.56 5.87 -20.38
CA MET A 123 -22.51 7.34 -20.34
C MET A 123 -22.29 7.95 -21.73
N ARG A 124 -21.35 7.40 -22.53
CA ARG A 124 -21.10 7.88 -23.89
C ARG A 124 -22.31 7.66 -24.81
N ALA A 125 -22.93 6.47 -24.75
CA ALA A 125 -24.08 6.13 -25.56
C ALA A 125 -25.28 7.03 -25.25
N ARG A 126 -25.60 7.27 -23.97
CA ARG A 126 -26.66 8.20 -23.55
C ARG A 126 -26.39 9.65 -23.95
N LYS A 127 -25.12 10.07 -23.98
CA LYS A 127 -24.76 11.42 -24.44
C LYS A 127 -24.95 11.59 -25.94
N PHE A 128 -24.77 10.52 -26.72
CA PHE A 128 -24.90 10.55 -28.17
C PHE A 128 -26.36 10.43 -28.61
N ASN A 129 -27.14 9.52 -28.01
CA ASN A 129 -28.57 9.32 -28.29
C ASN A 129 -29.36 9.19 -26.97
N PRO A 130 -29.95 10.28 -26.45
CA PRO A 130 -30.63 10.27 -25.16
C PRO A 130 -31.97 9.51 -25.15
N ASP A 131 -32.66 9.47 -26.29
CA ASP A 131 -34.04 8.95 -26.40
C ASP A 131 -34.12 7.47 -26.83
N ILE A 132 -32.98 6.84 -27.15
CA ILE A 132 -32.91 5.45 -27.59
C ILE A 132 -32.42 4.58 -26.41
N PRO A 133 -33.14 3.52 -26.02
CA PRO A 133 -32.65 2.61 -24.99
C PRO A 133 -31.32 1.97 -25.42
N VAL A 134 -30.28 2.18 -24.62
CA VAL A 134 -28.95 1.62 -24.87
C VAL A 134 -28.95 0.14 -24.50
N LEU A 135 -28.87 -0.72 -25.51
CA LEU A 135 -28.59 -2.15 -25.31
C LEU A 135 -27.20 -2.32 -24.71
N ASP A 136 -27.11 -3.16 -23.69
CA ASP A 136 -25.88 -3.41 -22.95
C ASP A 136 -25.07 -4.54 -23.63
N PRO A 137 -23.97 -4.23 -24.34
CA PRO A 137 -23.21 -5.23 -25.09
C PRO A 137 -22.45 -6.20 -24.19
N LEU A 138 -22.43 -5.97 -22.87
CA LEU A 138 -21.76 -6.83 -21.89
C LEU A 138 -22.73 -7.71 -21.09
N ASN A 139 -24.03 -7.67 -21.41
CA ASN A 139 -25.04 -8.54 -20.82
C ASN A 139 -25.30 -9.73 -21.76
N VAL A 140 -24.43 -10.75 -21.73
CA VAL A 140 -24.53 -11.96 -22.56
C VAL A 140 -25.28 -13.08 -21.82
N GLU A 141 -26.30 -12.74 -21.04
CA GLU A 141 -27.25 -13.72 -20.49
C GLU A 141 -28.66 -13.33 -20.95
N GLY A 142 -29.19 -14.07 -21.93
CA GLY A 142 -30.57 -13.87 -22.38
C GLY A 142 -30.94 -14.37 -23.78
N SER A 143 -30.22 -15.32 -24.39
CA SER A 143 -30.70 -15.97 -25.62
C SER A 143 -30.20 -17.42 -25.73
N GLU A 144 -30.58 -18.26 -24.79
CA GLU A 144 -30.80 -19.69 -25.08
C GLU A 144 -32.25 -19.97 -24.68
N GLU A 145 -33.13 -19.97 -25.69
CA GLU A 145 -34.43 -20.64 -25.65
C GLU A 145 -34.23 -22.15 -25.79
#